data_AF-A0A397ZT09-F1
#
_entry.id   AF-A0A397ZT09-F1
#
_cell.length_a   1.000
_cell.length_b   1.000
_cell.length_c   1.000
_cell.angle_alpha   90.00
_cell.angle_beta   90.00
_cell.angle_gamma   90.00
#
_symmetry.space_group_name_H-M   'P 1'
#
loop_
_entity.id
_entity.type
_entity.pdbx_description
1 polymer ?
#
loop_
_entity_poly.entity_id
_entity_poly.type
_entity_poly.pdbx_seq_one_letter_code
_entity_poly.pdbx_strand_id
1 'polypeptide(L)'
;MSGSGTQLHNVFVYGSFQEPEVVKVMLDRTPEIISVTLPGFKRFRLKGRLYPCVIPSEDGEVHGKLLMGLTDEELENVDAVEGNEYERVTVGVVREDNSEKMTVKTYIWINKDDPDIDGEWDFEEWKQLHMKKFIETFKEIMEWKRNPHGKGRDDFNHVLRDAPSA
;
A
#
# COMPACT_ATOMS: atom_id res chain seq x y z
N MET A 1 -3.53 -20.18 -31.02
CA MET A 1 -4.17 -18.89 -30.68
C MET A 1 -4.82 -19.07 -29.32
N SER A 2 -4.12 -18.69 -28.27
CA SER A 2 -4.70 -18.58 -26.93
C SER A 2 -4.68 -17.10 -26.63
N GLY A 3 -5.84 -16.45 -26.68
CA GLY A 3 -5.98 -15.09 -26.20
C GLY A 3 -5.62 -15.12 -24.72
N SER A 4 -4.41 -14.67 -24.39
CA SER A 4 -4.04 -14.32 -23.03
C SER A 4 -4.95 -13.16 -22.63
N GLY A 5 -6.11 -13.47 -22.06
CA GLY A 5 -6.89 -12.45 -21.37
C GLY A 5 -5.99 -11.88 -20.29
N THR A 6 -5.76 -10.57 -20.30
CA THR A 6 -4.99 -9.90 -19.27
C THR A 6 -5.58 -10.29 -17.91
N GLN A 7 -4.80 -10.98 -17.08
CA GLN A 7 -5.26 -11.30 -15.75
C GLN A 7 -5.32 -9.99 -14.97
N LEU A 8 -6.50 -9.70 -14.44
CA LEU A 8 -6.73 -8.51 -13.64
C LEU A 8 -6.71 -8.89 -12.17
N HIS A 9 -6.07 -8.04 -11.37
CA HIS A 9 -5.87 -8.24 -9.94
C HIS A 9 -6.61 -7.19 -9.13
N ASN A 10 -7.09 -7.61 -7.97
CA ASN A 10 -7.68 -6.70 -6.99
C ASN A 10 -6.75 -6.64 -5.78
N VAL A 11 -6.35 -5.43 -5.38
CA VAL A 11 -5.37 -5.21 -4.32
C VAL A 11 -5.99 -4.37 -3.20
N PHE A 12 -6.04 -4.94 -2.00
CA PHE A 12 -6.46 -4.24 -0.80
C PHE A 12 -5.30 -3.40 -0.27
N VAL A 13 -5.57 -2.11 -0.09
CA VAL A 13 -4.64 -1.11 0.41
C VAL A 13 -5.21 -0.44 1.66
N TYR A 14 -4.33 -0.19 2.62
CA TYR A 14 -4.71 0.24 3.97
C TYR A 14 -3.83 1.39 4.49
N GLY A 15 -2.94 1.93 3.66
CA GLY A 15 -2.06 3.05 4.00
C GLY A 15 -2.17 4.18 3.00
N SER A 16 -1.03 4.69 2.56
CA SER A 16 -0.92 5.83 1.63
C SER A 16 -1.61 5.59 0.28
N PHE A 17 -1.65 4.35 -0.21
CA PHE A 17 -2.31 4.00 -1.48
C PHE A 17 -3.84 4.03 -1.44
N GLN A 18 -4.45 4.38 -0.31
CA GLN A 18 -5.89 4.68 -0.27
C GLN A 18 -6.23 6.02 -0.95
N GLU A 19 -5.26 6.94 -1.06
CA GLU A 19 -5.49 8.24 -1.68
C GLU A 19 -5.37 8.16 -3.21
N PRO A 20 -6.42 8.56 -3.97
CA PRO A 20 -6.41 8.49 -5.43
C PRO A 20 -5.25 9.23 -6.11
N GLU A 21 -4.77 10.34 -5.51
CA GLU A 21 -3.61 11.08 -6.04
C GLU A 21 -2.33 10.26 -5.99
N VAL A 22 -2.12 9.50 -4.90
CA VAL A 22 -0.96 8.61 -4.76
C VAL A 22 -1.05 7.46 -5.76
N VAL A 23 -2.24 6.86 -5.89
CA VAL A 23 -2.47 5.77 -6.85
C VAL A 23 -2.22 6.23 -8.28
N LYS A 24 -2.63 7.45 -8.63
CA LYS A 24 -2.39 8.04 -9.95
C LYS A 24 -0.91 8.21 -10.24
N VAL A 25 -0.10 8.60 -9.25
CA VAL A 25 1.36 8.68 -9.41
C VAL A 25 1.97 7.29 -9.60
N MET A 26 1.46 6.29 -8.89
CA MET A 26 1.96 4.91 -8.94
C MET A 26 1.63 4.20 -10.26
N LEU A 27 0.39 4.34 -10.75
CA LEU A 27 -0.18 3.54 -11.85
C LEU A 27 -0.37 4.35 -13.14
N ASP A 28 -0.09 5.65 -13.13
CA ASP A 28 -0.40 6.60 -14.23
C ASP A 28 -1.91 6.68 -14.60
N ARG A 29 -2.76 6.09 -13.77
CA ARG A 29 -4.23 6.16 -13.84
C ARG A 29 -4.83 5.94 -12.46
N THR A 30 -6.14 6.18 -12.34
CA THR A 30 -6.89 5.83 -11.14
C THR A 30 -7.83 4.66 -11.47
N PRO A 31 -7.59 3.45 -10.94
CA PRO A 31 -8.51 2.32 -11.08
C PRO A 31 -9.83 2.60 -10.34
N GLU A 32 -10.80 1.70 -10.48
CA GLU A 32 -11.97 1.71 -9.61
C GLU A 32 -11.51 1.41 -8.16
N ILE A 33 -12.00 2.23 -7.22
CA ILE A 33 -11.66 2.14 -5.81
C ILE A 33 -12.95 1.99 -5.01
N ILE A 34 -13.06 0.92 -4.23
CA ILE A 34 -14.20 0.67 -3.34
C ILE A 34 -13.75 0.54 -1.89
N SER A 35 -14.63 0.85 -0.94
CA SER A 35 -14.36 0.63 0.48
C SER A 35 -14.58 -0.84 0.87
N VAL A 36 -13.61 -1.41 1.58
CA VAL A 36 -13.69 -2.78 2.08
C VAL A 36 -13.04 -2.89 3.46
N THR A 37 -13.45 -3.89 4.23
CA THR A 37 -12.89 -4.25 5.53
C THR A 37 -12.12 -5.57 5.42
N LEU A 38 -10.91 -5.60 6.00
CA LEU A 38 -10.10 -6.79 6.16
C LEU A 38 -10.19 -7.29 7.62
N PRO A 39 -10.95 -8.36 7.90
CA PRO A 39 -11.05 -8.95 9.24
C PRO A 39 -9.85 -9.85 9.56
N GLY A 40 -9.51 -9.99 10.84
CA GLY A 40 -8.41 -10.83 11.34
C GLY A 40 -7.04 -10.15 11.29
N PHE A 41 -7.01 -8.83 11.15
CA PHE A 41 -5.80 -8.04 10.99
C PHE A 41 -5.91 -6.71 11.73
N LYS A 42 -4.77 -6.16 12.14
CA LYS A 42 -4.72 -4.82 12.74
C LYS A 42 -3.64 -3.98 12.07
N ARG A 43 -3.98 -2.70 11.83
CA ARG A 43 -3.10 -1.70 11.22
C ARG A 43 -2.39 -0.89 12.29
N PHE A 44 -1.09 -0.70 12.12
CA PHE A 44 -0.25 0.05 13.03
C PHE A 44 0.60 1.08 12.27
N ARG A 45 0.97 2.14 12.98
CA ARG A 45 2.03 3.05 12.52
C ARG A 45 3.40 2.50 12.87
N LEU A 46 4.41 2.89 12.11
CA LEU A 46 5.81 2.58 12.37
C LEU A 46 6.58 3.87 12.68
N LYS A 47 7.42 3.85 13.71
CA LYS A 47 8.26 4.99 14.09
C LYS A 47 9.15 5.41 12.92
N GLY A 48 9.15 6.72 12.63
CA GLY A 48 9.99 7.31 11.59
C GLY A 48 9.64 6.87 10.17
N ARG A 49 8.43 6.33 9.92
CA ARG A 49 7.97 5.94 8.59
C ARG A 49 6.65 6.58 8.25
N LEU A 50 6.51 7.02 7.00
CA LEU A 50 5.30 7.67 6.49
C LEU A 50 4.25 6.69 5.95
N TYR A 51 4.33 5.41 6.31
CA TYR A 51 3.43 4.37 5.86
C TYR A 51 3.17 3.35 6.99
N PRO A 52 1.95 2.78 7.04
CA PRO A 52 1.58 1.82 8.09
C PRO A 52 2.00 0.40 7.76
N CYS A 53 2.01 -0.45 8.78
CA CYS A 53 2.04 -1.90 8.65
C CYS A 53 0.69 -2.53 9.01
N VAL A 54 0.43 -3.71 8.48
CA VAL A 54 -0.66 -4.59 8.93
C VAL A 54 -0.09 -5.94 9.35
N ILE A 55 -0.53 -6.40 10.52
CA ILE A 55 -0.17 -7.72 11.08
C ILE A 55 -1.44 -8.50 11.46
N PRO A 56 -1.39 -9.85 11.46
CA PRO A 56 -2.51 -10.67 11.90
C PRO A 56 -2.95 -10.36 13.34
N SER A 57 -4.25 -10.29 13.58
CA SER A 57 -4.85 -10.05 14.90
C SER A 57 -6.27 -10.62 14.92
N GLU A 58 -6.54 -11.64 15.74
CA GLU A 58 -7.79 -12.42 15.69
C GLU A 58 -9.05 -11.57 15.87
N ASP A 59 -9.01 -10.58 16.76
CA ASP A 59 -10.12 -9.67 17.06
C ASP A 59 -10.06 -8.35 16.26
N GLY A 60 -9.05 -8.20 15.40
CA GLY A 60 -8.80 -6.97 14.66
C GLY A 60 -9.53 -6.91 13.33
N GLU A 61 -9.81 -5.70 12.87
CA GLU A 61 -10.18 -5.44 11.49
C GLU A 61 -9.50 -4.17 10.97
N VAL A 62 -9.31 -4.11 9.65
CA VAL A 62 -8.72 -2.96 8.97
C VAL A 62 -9.68 -2.44 7.91
N HIS A 63 -10.17 -1.22 8.11
CA HIS A 63 -10.88 -0.48 7.07
C HIS A 63 -9.88 0.11 6.07
N GLY A 64 -10.15 -0.13 4.80
CA GLY A 64 -9.28 0.31 3.72
C GLY A 64 -10.01 0.44 2.40
N LYS A 65 -9.23 0.39 1.32
CA LYS A 65 -9.73 0.49 -0.05
C LYS A 65 -9.29 -0.71 -0.86
N LEU A 66 -10.09 -1.08 -1.85
CA LEU A 66 -9.74 -2.08 -2.85
C LEU A 66 -9.51 -1.41 -4.19
N LEU A 67 -8.30 -1.50 -4.71
CA LEU A 67 -7.96 -1.10 -6.07
C LEU A 67 -8.34 -2.25 -7.00
N MET A 68 -9.27 -2.01 -7.93
CA MET A 68 -9.82 -3.04 -8.80
C MET A 68 -9.22 -3.00 -10.20
N GLY A 69 -8.99 -4.17 -10.78
CA GLY A 69 -8.63 -4.29 -12.19
C GLY A 69 -7.20 -3.82 -12.49
N LEU A 70 -6.22 -4.19 -11.65
CA LEU A 70 -4.80 -3.94 -11.92
C LEU A 70 -4.26 -4.97 -12.90
N THR A 71 -3.48 -4.52 -13.88
CA THR A 71 -2.73 -5.41 -14.78
C THR A 71 -1.55 -6.06 -14.06
N ASP A 72 -0.93 -7.07 -14.68
CA ASP A 72 0.29 -7.68 -14.15
C ASP A 72 1.42 -6.64 -13.98
N GLU A 73 1.61 -5.73 -14.94
CA GLU A 73 2.62 -4.67 -14.88
C GLU A 73 2.35 -3.68 -13.73
N GLU A 74 1.10 -3.31 -13.53
CA GLU A 74 0.70 -2.44 -12.43
C GLU A 74 0.90 -3.12 -11.08
N LEU A 75 0.60 -4.40 -10.99
CA LEU A 75 0.84 -5.19 -9.79
C LEU A 75 2.33 -5.31 -9.48
N GLU A 76 3.19 -5.49 -10.49
CA GLU A 76 4.65 -5.44 -10.34
C GLU A 76 5.14 -4.06 -9.89
N ASN A 77 4.45 -2.99 -10.29
CA ASN A 77 4.75 -1.66 -9.80
C ASN A 77 4.47 -1.52 -8.30
N VAL A 78 3.35 -2.06 -7.82
CA VAL A 78 3.04 -2.10 -6.39
C VAL A 78 4.06 -2.96 -5.64
N ASP A 79 4.37 -4.17 -6.14
CA ASP A 79 5.39 -5.06 -5.54
C ASP A 79 6.75 -4.35 -5.39
N ALA A 80 7.16 -3.60 -6.40
CA ALA A 80 8.43 -2.89 -6.37
C ALA A 80 8.47 -1.72 -5.38
N VAL A 81 7.32 -1.11 -5.11
CA VAL A 81 7.19 -0.01 -4.14
C VAL A 81 7.13 -0.53 -2.71
N GLU A 82 6.34 -1.58 -2.48
CA GLU A 82 6.24 -2.24 -1.17
C GLU A 82 7.58 -2.89 -0.77
N GLY A 83 8.34 -3.32 -1.78
CA GLY A 83 9.72 -3.75 -1.61
C GLY A 83 9.84 -5.04 -0.79
N ASN A 84 10.93 -5.15 -0.03
CA ASN A 84 11.24 -6.36 0.74
C ASN A 84 10.72 -6.34 2.19
N GLU A 85 9.97 -5.30 2.57
CA GLU A 85 9.47 -5.14 3.95
C GLU A 85 8.07 -5.74 4.12
N TYR A 86 7.36 -5.89 3.00
CA TYR A 86 6.05 -6.51 2.95
C TYR A 86 6.04 -7.76 2.08
N GLU A 87 5.20 -8.72 2.46
CA GLU A 87 4.92 -9.91 1.67
C GLU A 87 3.54 -9.78 1.03
N ARG A 88 3.47 -10.05 -0.28
CA ARG A 88 2.18 -10.11 -0.97
C ARG A 88 1.46 -11.42 -0.66
N VAL A 89 0.32 -11.31 0.01
CA VAL A 89 -0.52 -12.46 0.40
C VAL A 89 -1.91 -12.35 -0.20
N THR A 90 -2.67 -13.45 -0.13
CA THR A 90 -4.08 -13.49 -0.54
C THR A 90 -4.95 -13.51 0.70
N VAL A 91 -5.90 -12.58 0.79
CA VAL A 91 -6.78 -12.40 1.96
C VAL A 91 -8.25 -12.31 1.54
N GLY A 92 -9.13 -12.56 2.48
CA GLY A 92 -10.57 -12.31 2.32
C GLY A 92 -10.93 -10.94 2.87
N VAL A 93 -11.59 -10.11 2.06
CA VAL A 93 -12.13 -8.81 2.46
C VAL A 93 -13.66 -8.80 2.33
N VAL A 94 -14.31 -7.87 3.01
CA VAL A 94 -15.76 -7.67 2.98
C VAL A 94 -16.05 -6.28 2.45
N ARG A 95 -16.89 -6.15 1.42
CA ARG A 95 -17.34 -4.84 0.93
C ARG A 95 -18.21 -4.14 1.96
N GLU A 96 -17.99 -2.83 2.15
CA GLU A 96 -18.75 -2.05 3.13
C GLU A 96 -20.18 -1.73 2.68
N ASP A 97 -20.45 -1.71 1.37
CA ASP A 97 -21.75 -1.33 0.80
C ASP A 97 -22.79 -2.45 0.82
N ASN A 98 -22.36 -3.69 0.57
CA ASN A 98 -23.24 -4.84 0.37
C ASN A 98 -22.85 -6.10 1.16
N SER A 99 -21.78 -6.03 1.98
CA SER A 99 -21.24 -7.16 2.76
C SER A 99 -20.77 -8.37 1.92
N GLU A 100 -20.50 -8.16 0.62
CA GLU A 100 -19.95 -9.20 -0.26
C GLU A 100 -18.51 -9.54 0.14
N LYS A 101 -18.21 -10.84 0.20
CA LYS A 101 -16.87 -11.33 0.48
C LYS A 101 -16.07 -11.49 -0.80
N MET A 102 -14.86 -10.95 -0.82
CA MET A 102 -13.96 -11.00 -1.99
C MET A 102 -12.61 -11.57 -1.58
N THR A 103 -11.99 -12.35 -2.48
CA THR A 103 -10.60 -12.82 -2.32
C THR A 103 -9.68 -11.91 -3.11
N VAL A 104 -8.72 -11.28 -2.45
CA VAL A 104 -7.90 -10.19 -3.01
C VAL A 104 -6.45 -10.32 -2.58
N LYS A 105 -5.55 -9.60 -3.24
CA LYS A 105 -4.14 -9.50 -2.82
C LYS A 105 -3.99 -8.36 -1.81
N THR A 106 -3.05 -8.48 -0.90
CA THR A 106 -2.61 -7.37 -0.05
C THR A 106 -1.15 -7.58 0.34
N TYR A 107 -0.55 -6.58 0.96
CA TYR A 107 0.83 -6.59 1.43
C TYR A 107 0.81 -6.64 2.94
N ILE A 108 1.42 -7.64 3.57
CA ILE A 108 1.49 -7.73 5.04
C ILE A 108 2.91 -7.52 5.51
N TRP A 109 3.07 -6.95 6.69
CA TRP A 109 4.39 -6.66 7.24
C TRP A 109 5.10 -7.96 7.64
N ILE A 110 6.32 -8.15 7.14
CA ILE A 110 7.06 -9.40 7.34
C ILE A 110 7.56 -9.51 8.79
N ASN A 111 8.04 -8.40 9.37
CA ASN A 111 8.65 -8.38 10.70
C ASN A 111 7.61 -8.12 11.80
N LYS A 112 6.90 -9.16 12.26
CA LYS A 112 5.83 -9.00 13.26
C LYS A 112 6.31 -8.48 14.63
N ASP A 113 7.58 -8.71 14.97
CA ASP A 113 8.21 -8.30 16.23
C ASP A 113 8.99 -6.98 16.08
N ASP A 114 8.65 -6.18 15.08
CA ASP A 114 9.35 -4.94 14.80
C ASP A 114 9.21 -3.92 15.96
N PRO A 115 10.32 -3.47 16.58
CA PRO A 115 10.29 -2.54 17.71
C PRO A 115 9.77 -1.14 17.33
N ASP A 116 9.69 -0.82 16.04
CA ASP A 116 9.15 0.43 15.54
C ASP A 116 7.62 0.44 15.44
N ILE A 117 6.94 -0.70 15.61
CA ILE A 117 5.47 -0.75 15.67
C ILE A 117 4.99 0.06 16.88
N ASP A 118 4.21 1.11 16.62
CA ASP A 118 3.95 2.15 17.61
C ASP A 118 2.49 2.60 17.62
N GLY A 119 1.57 1.71 17.99
CA GLY A 119 0.17 2.08 18.18
C GLY A 119 -0.60 2.24 16.85
N GLU A 120 -1.79 2.82 16.96
CA GLU A 120 -2.77 2.82 15.87
C GLU A 120 -2.44 3.87 14.79
N TRP A 121 -2.75 3.51 13.54
CA TRP A 121 -2.60 4.41 12.39
C TRP A 121 -3.91 5.14 12.11
N ASP A 122 -3.85 6.47 12.14
CA ASP A 122 -4.93 7.34 11.70
C ASP A 122 -4.64 7.85 10.27
N PHE A 123 -5.52 7.46 9.34
CA PHE A 123 -5.37 7.86 7.94
C PHE A 123 -5.70 9.34 7.70
N GLU A 124 -6.64 9.92 8.45
CA GLU A 124 -7.02 11.33 8.30
C GLU A 124 -5.93 12.25 8.86
N GLU A 125 -5.32 11.87 9.99
CA GLU A 125 -4.13 12.57 10.51
C GLU A 125 -2.98 12.51 9.50
N TRP A 126 -2.68 11.32 8.97
CA TRP A 126 -1.65 11.16 7.94
C TRP A 126 -1.95 12.00 6.70
N LYS A 127 -3.21 12.04 6.27
CA LYS A 127 -3.63 12.81 5.10
C LYS A 127 -3.36 14.30 5.27
N GLN A 128 -3.59 14.84 6.47
CA GLN A 128 -3.37 16.25 6.76
C GLN A 128 -1.89 16.60 6.92
N LEU A 129 -1.12 15.75 7.61
CA LEU A 129 0.26 16.07 8.01
C LEU A 129 1.31 15.65 6.99
N HIS A 130 1.10 14.52 6.31
CA HIS A 130 2.15 13.82 5.58
C HIS A 130 1.86 13.62 4.09
N MET A 131 0.59 13.66 3.64
CA MET A 131 0.20 13.37 2.25
C MET A 131 0.99 14.19 1.23
N LYS A 132 1.11 15.50 1.42
CA LYS A 132 1.78 16.38 0.46
C LYS A 132 3.25 16.00 0.28
N LYS A 133 3.96 15.85 1.40
CA LYS A 133 5.37 15.42 1.42
C LYS A 133 5.52 14.03 0.80
N PHE A 134 4.62 13.10 1.13
CA PHE A 134 4.60 11.76 0.56
C PHE A 134 4.46 11.80 -0.96
N ILE A 135 3.50 12.55 -1.50
CA ILE A 135 3.27 12.65 -2.95
C ILE A 135 4.48 13.26 -3.66
N GLU A 136 5.06 14.34 -3.12
CA GLU A 136 6.25 14.98 -3.69
C GLU A 136 7.42 14.00 -3.76
N THR A 137 7.76 13.35 -2.65
CA THR A 137 8.82 12.34 -2.60
C THR A 137 8.51 11.13 -3.49
N PHE A 138 7.25 10.67 -3.51
CA PHE A 138 6.85 9.49 -4.27
C PHE A 138 6.91 9.73 -5.78
N LYS A 139 6.62 10.95 -6.24
CA LYS A 139 6.84 11.34 -7.65
C LYS A 139 8.32 11.24 -8.03
N GLU A 140 9.22 11.75 -7.20
CA GLU A 140 10.67 11.64 -7.46
C GLU A 140 11.12 10.18 -7.54
N ILE A 141 10.63 9.33 -6.62
CA ILE A 141 10.88 7.89 -6.61
C ILE A 141 10.42 7.25 -7.94
N MET A 142 9.19 7.55 -8.38
CA MET A 142 8.63 6.99 -9.60
C MET A 142 9.34 7.49 -10.87
N GLU A 143 9.78 8.75 -10.90
CA GLU A 143 10.61 9.30 -11.99
C GLU A 143 11.97 8.60 -12.05
N TRP A 144 12.64 8.39 -10.92
CA TRP A 144 13.90 7.66 -10.86
C TRP A 144 13.73 6.20 -11.28
N LYS A 145 12.61 5.56 -10.95
CA LYS A 145 12.30 4.21 -11.42
C LYS A 145 12.16 4.15 -12.94
N ARG A 146 11.56 5.18 -13.56
CA ARG A 146 11.42 5.29 -15.03
C ARG A 146 12.76 5.57 -15.72
N ASN A 147 13.70 6.24 -15.05
CA ASN A 147 15.01 6.55 -15.58
C ASN A 147 16.12 6.25 -14.54
N PRO A 148 16.48 4.97 -14.35
CA PRO A 148 17.39 4.56 -13.29
C PRO A 148 18.82 4.99 -13.65
N HIS A 149 19.22 6.18 -13.19
CA HIS A 149 20.60 6.68 -13.24
C HIS A 149 21.55 5.90 -12.29
N GLY A 150 21.41 4.58 -12.17
CA GLY A 150 22.25 3.72 -11.32
C GLY A 150 21.83 3.60 -9.85
N LYS A 151 20.62 4.04 -9.46
CA LYS A 151 20.07 3.88 -8.09
C LYS A 151 19.26 2.58 -7.96
N GLY A 152 19.35 1.93 -6.79
CA GLY A 152 18.74 0.62 -6.50
C GLY A 152 17.43 0.71 -5.71
N ARG A 153 16.75 -0.44 -5.52
CA ARG A 153 15.46 -0.50 -4.79
C ARG A 153 15.55 -0.01 -3.34
N ASP A 154 16.65 -0.29 -2.64
CA ASP A 154 16.82 0.07 -1.23
C ASP A 154 16.92 1.59 -1.01
N ASP A 155 17.32 2.34 -2.04
CA ASP A 155 17.40 3.81 -2.00
C ASP A 155 16.01 4.44 -1.84
N PHE A 156 14.94 3.79 -2.33
CA PHE A 156 13.57 4.31 -2.29
C PHE A 156 12.97 4.27 -0.89
N ASN A 157 13.18 3.19 -0.14
CA ASN A 157 12.62 3.03 1.21
C ASN A 157 13.28 3.99 2.22
N HIS A 158 14.49 4.46 1.94
CA HIS A 158 15.17 5.43 2.79
C HIS A 158 14.53 6.82 2.74
N VAL A 159 13.95 7.24 1.59
CA VAL A 159 13.41 8.59 1.40
C VAL A 159 12.04 8.80 2.06
N LEU A 160 11.26 7.71 2.19
CA LEU A 160 9.95 7.74 2.85
C LEU A 160 10.04 7.58 4.39
N ARG A 161 11.26 7.58 4.94
CA ARG A 161 11.47 7.71 6.38
C ARG A 161 11.30 9.18 6.77
N ASP A 162 10.48 9.43 7.78
CA ASP A 162 10.35 10.78 8.30
C ASP A 162 11.69 11.15 8.93
N ALA A 163 12.40 12.11 8.33
CA ALA A 163 13.62 12.64 8.92
C ALA A 163 13.28 13.09 10.35
N PRO A 164 14.11 12.75 11.36
CA PRO A 164 13.87 13.23 12.71
C PRO A 164 13.78 14.75 12.64
N SER A 165 12.68 15.31 13.15
CA SER A 165 12.59 16.74 13.37
C SER A 165 13.78 17.12 14.26
N ALA A 166 14.73 17.85 13.69
CA ALA A 166 15.87 18.39 14.40
C ALA A 166 15.41 19.41 15.46
#